data_AF-J3MM17-F1
#
_entry.id   AF-J3MM17-F1
#
_cell.length_a   1.000
_cell.length_b   1.000
_cell.length_c   1.000
_cell.angle_alpha   90.00
_cell.angle_beta   90.00
_cell.angle_gamma   90.00
#
_symmetry.space_group_name_H-M   'P 1'
#
loop_
_entity.id
_entity.type
_entity.pdbx_description
1 polymer ?
#
loop_
_entity_poly.entity_id
_entity_poly.type
_entity_poly.pdbx_seq_one_letter_code
_entity_poly.pdbx_strand_id
1 'polypeptide(L)' 'MKCNVDARFHPDELVAATGVVIRGEHGQMIGGKSKWYASVPNALMAEALAC' A
#
# COMPACT_ATOMS: atom_id res chain seq x y z
N MET A 1 5.33 10.16 14.61
CA MET A 1 4.31 9.79 13.61
C MET A 1 4.83 8.60 12.84
N LYS A 2 4.04 7.54 12.66
CA LYS A 2 4.46 6.32 11.96
C LYS A 2 3.59 6.09 10.73
N CYS A 3 4.21 5.78 9.59
CA CYS A 3 3.52 5.40 8.37
C CYS A 3 3.70 3.89 8.15
N ASN A 4 2.60 3.17 8.00
CA ASN A 4 2.61 1.75 7.66
C ASN A 4 2.01 1.58 6.28
N VAL A 5 2.76 0.92 5.41
CA VAL A 5 2.40 0.67 4.02
C VAL A 5 2.42 -0.83 3.79
N ASP A 6 1.59 -1.29 2.87
CA ASP A 6 1.53 -2.67 2.42
C ASP A 6 0.94 -2.70 1.01
N ALA A 7 1.30 -3.71 0.23
CA ALA A 7 0.69 -3.94 -1.07
C ALA A 7 0.31 -5.41 -1.28
N ARG A 8 -0.77 -5.60 -2.03
CA ARG A 8 -1.15 -6.91 -2.55
C ARG A 8 -1.02 -6.90 -4.07
N PHE A 9 -0.26 -7.85 -4.60
CA PHE A 9 -0.08 -8.04 -6.03
C PHE A 9 -0.82 -9.30 -6.52
N HIS A 10 -1.57 -9.16 -7.61
CA HIS A 10 -2.25 -10.23 -8.33
C HIS A 10 -1.48 -10.54 -9.63
N PRO A 11 -0.65 -11.61 -9.67
CA PRO A 11 0.26 -11.87 -10.78
C PRO A 11 -0.45 -12.19 -12.10
N ASP A 12 -1.62 -12.85 -12.05
CA ASP A 12 -2.36 -13.25 -13.25
C ASP A 12 -2.98 -12.04 -13.99
N GLU A 13 -3.31 -10.98 -13.25
CA GLU A 13 -3.95 -9.77 -13.77
C GLU A 13 -2.97 -8.59 -13.90
N LEU A 14 -1.75 -8.72 -13.36
CA LEU A 14 -0.79 -7.62 -13.21
C LEU A 14 -1.40 -6.39 -12.51
N VAL A 15 -2.27 -6.63 -11.53
CA VAL A 15 -2.96 -5.60 -10.75
C VAL A 15 -2.42 -5.61 -9.33
N ALA A 16 -2.33 -4.43 -8.72
CA ALA A 16 -2.03 -4.31 -7.30
C ALA A 16 -3.02 -3.42 -6.57
N ALA A 17 -3.22 -3.71 -5.28
CA ALA A 17 -3.81 -2.78 -4.32
C ALA A 17 -2.73 -2.36 -3.34
N THR A 18 -2.61 -1.06 -3.07
CA THR A 18 -1.77 -0.54 -1.99
C THR A 18 -2.62 0.04 -0.88
N GLY A 19 -2.10 0.00 0.34
CA GLY A 19 -2.70 0.59 1.52
C GLY A 19 -1.67 1.35 2.35
N VAL A 20 -2.11 2.46 2.93
CA VAL A 20 -1.32 3.22 3.90
C VAL A 20 -2.15 3.52 5.15
N VAL A 21 -1.52 3.40 6.32
CA VAL A 21 -2.07 3.78 7.62
C VAL A 21 -1.08 4.73 8.31
N ILE A 22 -1.54 5.93 8.61
CA ILE A 22 -0.79 6.92 9.40
C ILE A 22 -1.21 6.75 10.86
N ARG A 23 -0.24 6.50 11.73
CA ARG A 23 -0.43 6.39 13.18
C ARG A 23 0.15 7.58 13.91
N GLY A 24 -0.64 8.12 14.83
CA GLY A 24 -0.24 9.17 15.77
C GLY A 24 0.72 8.63 16.83
N GLU A 25 1.22 9.54 17.68
CA GLU A 25 2.21 9.22 18.73
C GLU A 25 1.69 8.20 19.76
N HIS A 26 0.37 8.08 19.93
CA HIS A 26 -0.25 7.13 20.86
C HIS A 26 -0.71 5.84 20.16
N GLY A 27 -0.26 5.60 18.93
CA GLY A 27 -0.58 4.39 18.15
C GLY A 27 -1.97 4.40 17.51
N GLN A 28 -2.77 5.43 17.72
CA GLN A 28 -4.08 5.60 17.09
C GLN A 28 -3.94 5.86 15.59
N MET A 29 -4.87 5.32 14.79
CA MET A 29 -4.95 5.66 13.37
C MET A 29 -5.47 7.10 13.23
N ILE A 30 -4.70 7.93 12.55
CA ILE A 30 -5.04 9.34 12.27
C ILE A 30 -5.29 9.60 10.79
N GLY A 31 -5.07 8.60 9.94
CA GLY A 31 -5.36 8.68 8.52
C GLY A 31 -5.01 7.38 7.80
N GLY A 32 -5.50 7.26 6.58
CA GLY A 32 -5.14 6.16 5.69
C GLY A 32 -5.74 6.34 4.31
N LYS A 33 -5.24 5.55 3.36
CA LYS A 33 -5.72 5.53 1.99
C LYS A 33 -5.44 4.16 1.38
N SER A 34 -6.28 3.76 0.44
CA SER A 34 -6.03 2.62 -0.44
C SER A 34 -6.16 3.04 -1.89
N LYS A 35 -5.44 2.36 -2.78
CA LYS A 35 -5.52 2.60 -4.22
C LYS A 35 -5.23 1.33 -5.02
N TRP A 36 -6.02 1.14 -6.08
CA TRP A 36 -5.76 0.12 -7.09
C TRP A 36 -4.86 0.66 -8.20
N TYR A 37 -3.98 -0.21 -8.71
CA TYR A 37 -3.06 0.04 -9.81
C TYR A 37 -3.16 -1.09 -10.81
N ALA A 38 -3.23 -0.74 -12.10
CA ALA A 38 -3.12 -1.69 -13.20
C ALA A 38 -1.68 -1.69 -13.75
N SER A 39 -1.34 -2.75 -14.49
CA SER A 39 -0.05 -2.89 -15.19
C SER A 39 1.17 -2.84 -14.26
N VAL A 40 1.05 -3.45 -13.08
CA VAL A 40 2.14 -3.56 -12.11
C VAL A 40 2.99 -4.79 -12.44
N PRO A 41 4.31 -4.65 -12.65
CA PRO A 41 5.14 -5.73 -13.19
C PRO A 41 5.43 -6.86 -12.19
N ASN A 42 5.44 -6.58 -10.89
CA ASN A 42 5.72 -7.56 -9.84
C ASN A 42 5.35 -7.01 -8.45
N ALA A 43 5.43 -7.89 -7.45
CA ALA A 43 5.15 -7.54 -6.05
C ALA A 43 6.10 -6.46 -5.49
N LEU A 44 7.36 -6.41 -5.90
CA LEU A 44 8.29 -5.37 -5.42
C LEU A 44 7.89 -3.98 -5.89
N MET A 45 7.41 -3.85 -7.13
CA MET A 45 6.86 -2.59 -7.62
C MET A 45 5.55 -2.23 -6.91
N ALA A 46 4.71 -3.23 -6.57
CA ALA A 46 3.50 -3.00 -5.79
C ALA A 46 3.83 -2.38 -4.41
N GLU A 47 4.82 -2.94 -3.70
CA GLU A 47 5.29 -2.39 -2.42
C GLU A 47 5.88 -0.99 -2.59
N ALA A 48 6.67 -0.75 -3.64
CA ALA A 48 7.23 0.57 -3.92
C ALA A 48 6.13 1.64 -4.19
N LEU A 49 5.00 1.25 -4.81
CA LEU A 49 3.84 2.13 -5.03
C LEU A 49 3.04 2.42 -3.74
N ALA A 50 3.28 1.68 -2.65
CA ALA A 50 2.65 1.91 -1.36
C ALA A 50 3.37 2.98 -0.52
N CYS A 51 4.67 3.22 -0.80
CA CYS A 51 5.57 4.13 -0.08
C CYS A 51 5.36 5.62 -0.38
#